data_AF-A0A847ZSB0-F1
#
_entry.id   AF-A0A847ZSB0-F1
#
_cell.length_a   1.000
_cell.length_b   1.000
_cell.length_c   1.000
_cell.angle_alpha   90.00
_cell.angle_beta   90.00
_cell.angle_gamma   90.00
#
_symmetry.space_group_name_H-M   'P 1'
#
loop_
_entity.id
_entity.type
_entity.pdbx_description
1 polymer ?
#
loop_
_entity_poly.entity_id
_entity_poly.type
_entity_poly.pdbx_seq_one_letter_code
_entity_poly.pdbx_strand_id
1 'polypeptide(L)' 'LAAREKPAAGEITVPATVTAVHYQGSVTRLNTVLTGDNILSVVSPSAPPSTTGAITLAWPRTAMHTMEGEA' A
#
# COMPACT_ATOMS: atom_id res chain seq x y z
N LEU A 1 -3.78 21.36 -2.75
CA LEU A 1 -3.54 20.29 -3.74
C LEU A 1 -2.21 19.63 -3.40
N ALA A 2 -2.23 18.44 -2.82
CA ALA A 2 -1.00 17.73 -2.48
C ALA A 2 -0.31 17.24 -3.77
N ALA A 3 0.97 17.53 -3.92
CA ALA A 3 1.77 17.05 -5.03
C ALA A 3 1.79 15.51 -5.02
N ARG A 4 1.43 14.87 -6.13
CA ARG A 4 1.67 13.43 -6.32
C ARG A 4 3.18 13.25 -6.44
N GLU A 5 3.82 12.69 -5.41
CA GLU A 5 5.22 12.30 -5.50
C GLU A 5 5.39 11.35 -6.69
N LYS A 6 6.33 11.71 -7.56
CA LYS A 6 6.70 10.89 -8.71
C LYS A 6 7.39 9.62 -8.15
N PRO A 7 7.02 8.42 -8.60
CA PRO A 7 7.67 7.19 -8.16
C PRO A 7 9.17 7.26 -8.40
N ALA A 8 9.98 6.80 -7.44
CA ALA A 8 11.42 6.75 -7.62
C ALA A 8 11.76 5.73 -8.72
N ALA A 9 12.88 5.96 -9.43
CA ALA A 9 13.33 5.03 -10.45
C ALA A 9 13.59 3.65 -9.82
N GLY A 10 12.86 2.62 -10.28
CA GLY A 10 12.96 1.26 -9.75
C GLY A 10 11.83 0.82 -8.81
N GLU A 11 10.82 1.66 -8.58
CA GLU A 11 9.62 1.30 -7.83
C GLU A 11 8.52 0.74 -8.73
N ILE A 12 7.70 -0.14 -8.16
CA ILE A 12 6.40 -0.51 -8.73
C ILE A 12 5.34 0.19 -7.90
N THR A 13 4.43 0.88 -8.58
CA THR A 13 3.29 1.54 -7.95
C THR A 13 1.98 0.87 -8.30
N VAL A 14 1.10 0.74 -7.32
CA VAL A 14 -0.21 0.11 -7.48
C VAL A 14 -1.28 1.01 -6.87
N PRO A 15 -2.34 1.37 -7.62
CA PRO A 15 -3.48 2.08 -7.06
C PRO A 15 -4.26 1.15 -6.11
N ALA A 16 -4.66 1.68 -4.96
CA ALA A 16 -5.45 0.94 -3.97
C ALA A 16 -6.43 1.87 -3.26
N THR A 17 -7.46 1.30 -2.64
CA THR A 17 -8.44 2.02 -1.80
C THR A 17 -8.32 1.55 -0.37
N VAL A 18 -8.15 2.47 0.57
CA VAL A 18 -8.15 2.13 2.01
C VAL A 18 -9.57 1.78 2.44
N THR A 19 -9.74 0.60 3.02
CA THR A 19 -11.03 0.10 3.54
C THR A 19 -11.07 0.06 5.06
N ALA A 20 -9.91 -0.09 5.72
CA ALA A 20 -9.83 -0.01 7.18
C ALA A 20 -8.47 0.54 7.64
N VAL A 21 -8.49 1.21 8.80
CA VAL A 21 -7.32 1.75 9.49
C VAL A 21 -7.29 1.22 10.90
N HIS A 22 -6.18 0.61 11.30
CA HIS A 22 -5.95 0.10 12.64
C HIS A 22 -4.72 0.78 13.25
N TYR A 23 -4.93 1.53 14.32
CA TYR A 23 -3.85 2.15 15.09
C TYR A 23 -3.28 1.15 16.08
N GLN A 24 -1.99 0.82 15.97
CA GLN A 24 -1.31 -0.20 16.78
C GLN A 24 -0.17 0.39 17.63
N GLY A 25 -0.38 1.62 18.12
CA GLY A 25 0.62 2.35 18.90
C GLY A 25 1.65 3.02 18.00
N SER A 26 2.81 2.41 17.82
CA SER A 26 3.93 2.99 17.04
C SER A 26 3.76 2.88 15.52
N VAL A 27 2.78 2.10 15.05
CA VAL A 27 2.49 1.92 13.63
C VAL A 27 1.00 2.00 13.36
N THR A 28 0.67 2.34 12.11
CA THR A 28 -0.70 2.28 11.58
C THR A 28 -0.77 1.19 10.52
N ARG A 29 -1.69 0.24 10.71
CA ARG A 29 -1.96 -0.81 9.73
C ARG A 29 -3.16 -0.42 8.87
N LEU A 30 -3.00 -0.52 7.56
CA LEU A 30 -3.99 -0.19 6.55
C LEU A 30 -4.42 -1.47 5.84
N ASN A 31 -5.71 -1.71 5.79
CA ASN A 31 -6.25 -2.69 4.85
C ASN A 31 -6.70 -1.95 3.60
N THR A 32 -6.30 -2.48 2.46
CA THR A 32 -6.48 -1.86 1.16
C THR A 32 -7.05 -2.87 0.19
N VAL A 33 -7.88 -2.39 -0.73
CA VAL A 33 -8.39 -3.17 -1.86
C VAL A 33 -7.75 -2.65 -3.13
N LEU A 34 -7.16 -3.56 -3.91
CA LEU A 34 -6.63 -3.30 -5.24
C LEU A 34 -7.73 -3.50 -6.29
N THR A 35 -7.42 -3.15 -7.55
CA THR A 35 -8.28 -3.52 -8.68
C THR A 35 -8.45 -5.05 -8.73
N GLY A 36 -9.71 -5.51 -8.78
CA GLY A 36 -10.04 -6.94 -8.80
C GLY A 36 -10.15 -7.61 -7.41
N ASP A 37 -10.58 -6.86 -6.40
CA ASP A 37 -10.93 -7.34 -5.04
C ASP A 37 -9.80 -8.01 -4.24
N ASN A 38 -8.55 -7.86 -4.69
CA ASN A 38 -7.39 -8.32 -3.92
C ASN A 38 -7.20 -7.43 -2.69
N ILE A 39 -7.17 -8.04 -1.50
CA ILE A 39 -6.95 -7.34 -0.24
C ILE A 39 -5.47 -7.38 0.10
N LEU A 40 -4.88 -6.21 0.34
CA LEU A 40 -3.50 -6.08 0.80
C LEU A 40 -3.46 -5.31 2.12
N SER A 41 -2.67 -5.82 3.05
CA SER A 41 -2.45 -5.18 4.34
C SER A 41 -1.07 -4.53 4.36
N VAL A 42 -1.01 -3.24 4.67
CA VAL A 42 0.21 -2.42 4.64
C VAL A 42 0.43 -1.81 6.03
N VAL A 43 1.68 -1.73 6.45
CA VAL A 43 2.06 -1.04 7.70
C VAL A 43 2.76 0.26 7.34
N SER A 44 2.33 1.35 7.98
CA SER A 44 2.90 2.68 7.83
C SER A 44 3.34 3.22 9.20
N PRO A 45 4.51 3.86 9.32
CA PRO A 45 4.94 4.50 10.56
C PRO A 45 4.07 5.72 10.92
N SER A 46 3.34 6.27 9.95
CA SER A 46 2.42 7.40 10.14
C SER A 46 1.01 7.06 9.67
N ALA A 47 0.01 7.68 10.28
CA ALA A 47 -1.37 7.58 9.82
C ALA A 47 -1.51 8.22 8.42
N PRO A 48 -2.32 7.65 7.52
CA PRO A 48 -2.64 8.29 6.25
C PRO A 48 -3.46 9.58 6.49
N PRO A 49 -3.43 10.54 5.55
CA PRO A 49 -4.18 11.79 5.67
C PRO A 49 -5.70 11.60 5.66
N SER A 50 -6.20 10.43 5.22
CA SER A 50 -7.61 10.05 5.32
C SER A 50 -7.76 8.57 5.71
N THR A 51 -8.81 8.27 6.48
CA THR A 51 -9.14 6.90 6.90
C THR A 51 -9.83 6.07 5.81
N THR A 52 -10.29 6.73 4.76
CA THR A 52 -10.88 6.14 3.56
C THR A 52 -10.43 6.95 2.34
N GLY A 53 -10.22 6.28 1.21
CA GLY A 53 -9.86 6.95 -0.02
C GLY A 53 -8.83 6.22 -0.87
N ALA A 54 -8.65 6.73 -2.08
CA ALA A 54 -7.68 6.22 -3.04
C ALA A 54 -6.26 6.63 -2.63
N ILE A 55 -5.37 5.65 -2.60
CA ILE A 55 -3.94 5.82 -2.36
C ILE A 55 -3.14 5.18 -3.48
N THR A 56 -1.86 5.50 -3.55
CA THR A 56 -0.89 4.80 -4.39
C THR A 56 0.12 4.14 -3.47
N LEU A 57 0.20 2.83 -3.53
CA LEU A 57 1.21 2.06 -2.83
C LEU A 57 2.44 1.93 -3.73
N ALA A 58 3.63 2.02 -3.14
CA ALA A 58 4.90 1.93 -3.86
C ALA A 58 5.85 0.98 -3.13
N TRP A 59 6.50 0.09 -3.89
CA TRP A 59 7.56 -0.78 -3.37
C TRP A 59 8.76 -0.79 -4.30
N PRO A 60 9.99 -0.87 -3.74
CA PRO A 60 11.17 -1.11 -4.54
C PRO A 60 11.12 -2.52 -5.14
N ARG A 61 11.60 -2.67 -6.38
CA ARG A 61 11.61 -3.99 -7.04
C ARG A 61 12.35 -5.07 -6.27
N THR A 62 13.36 -4.67 -5.51
CA THR A 62 14.20 -5.56 -4.69
C THR A 62 13.48 -6.15 -3.48
N ALA A 63 12.31 -5.64 -3.09
CA ALA A 63 11.52 -6.16 -1.98
C ALA A 63 10.46 -7.20 -2.40
N MET A 64 10.32 -7.47 -3.71
CA MET A 64 9.39 -8.48 -4.19
C MET A 64 10.05 -9.86 -4.22
N HIS A 65 9.32 -10.83 -3.70
CA HIS A 65 9.69 -12.24 -3.75
C HIS A 65 8.63 -13.00 -4.54
N THR A 66 9.08 -13.83 -5.47
CA THR A 66 8.23 -14.77 -6.19
C THR A 66 8.31 -16.12 -5.50
N MET A 67 7.16 -16.78 -5.34
CA MET A 67 7.10 -18.18 -4.95
C MET A 67 6.82 -18.99 -6.22
N GLU A 68 7.63 -20.02 -6.50
CA GLU A 68 7.29 -20.99 -7.52
C GLU A 68 6.03 -21.75 -7.07
N GLY A 69 5.06 -21.90 -7.97
CA GLY A 69 3.77 -22.48 -7.64
C GLY A 69 3.91 -23.93 -7.16
N GLU A 70 3.20 -24.27 -6.08
CA GLU A 70 2.72 -25.64 -5.90
C GLU A 70 1.87 -25.98 -7.13
N ALA A 71 2.33 -26.97 -7.89
CA ALA A 71 1.68 -27.50 -9.09
C ALA A 71 0.39 -28.27 -8.74
#